data_AF-A0A819SJH1-F1
#
_entry.id   AF-A0A819SJH1-F1
#
_cell.length_a   1.000
_cell.length_b   1.000
_cell.length_c   1.000
_cell.angle_alpha   90.00
_cell.angle_beta   90.00
_cell.angle_gamma   90.00
#
_symmetry.space_group_name_H-M   'P 1'
#
loop_
_entity.id
_entity.type
_entity.pdbx_description
1 polymer ?
#
loop_
_entity_poly.entity_id
_entity_poly.type
_entity_poly.pdbx_seq_one_letter_code
_entity_poly.pdbx_strand_id
1 'polypeptide(L)'
;LLTSYFSNSQLLSENFLIEQIEIILNRLQSTTSKSFLNILNLIREIIGSNMIMSAWSTNWEYIPQSALSADSTSYTAPVSYGEYNCGLSFKCTQSSGDMMSGCYPLESILQTKLYCFYDQNCIDSNGNFTSLNMSTLKKSQFNLNSTIELILNNLMIEKYKSSLLYENYFKQCQQLSCSYSYIKTHDVTQTIISLIFLYGGLVIITRCLAIIFVKIYQSEKNRINPEAPQQNI
;
A
#
# COMPACT_ATOMS: atom_id res chain seq x y z
N LEU A 1 -6.83 -9.43 15.35
CA LEU A 1 -5.59 -10.21 15.54
C LEU A 1 -5.07 -10.63 14.17
N LEU A 2 -4.18 -9.84 13.57
CA LEU A 2 -3.49 -10.22 12.33
C LEU A 2 -2.25 -11.02 12.73
N THR A 3 -2.33 -12.34 12.72
CA THR A 3 -1.16 -13.21 12.89
C THR A 3 -0.47 -13.37 11.54
N SER A 4 0.25 -12.34 11.10
CA SER A 4 1.19 -12.48 9.98
C SER A 4 2.44 -13.18 10.51
N TYR A 5 2.60 -14.46 10.19
CA TYR A 5 3.81 -15.22 10.51
C TYR A 5 4.98 -14.67 9.69
N PHE A 6 5.98 -14.13 10.37
CA PHE A 6 7.20 -13.64 9.74
C PHE A 6 8.12 -14.83 9.44
N SER A 7 7.91 -15.47 8.29
CA SER A 7 8.76 -16.59 7.84
C SER A 7 9.94 -16.04 7.04
N ASN A 8 11.10 -15.91 7.68
CA ASN A 8 12.35 -15.59 6.99
C ASN A 8 13.11 -16.89 6.62
N SER A 9 13.79 -16.90 5.47
CA SER A 9 14.59 -18.04 5.02
C SER A 9 15.88 -18.24 5.82
N GLN A 10 16.30 -17.23 6.58
CA GLN A 10 17.48 -17.25 7.44
C GLN A 10 17.11 -16.77 8.84
N LEU A 11 17.68 -17.42 9.85
CA LEU A 11 17.53 -17.01 11.24
C LEU A 11 18.20 -15.64 11.44
N LEU A 12 17.41 -14.65 11.85
CA LEU A 12 17.89 -13.30 12.14
C LEU A 12 18.35 -13.20 13.60
N SER A 13 19.34 -12.34 13.85
CA SER A 13 19.67 -11.93 15.21
C SER A 13 18.49 -11.16 15.82
N GLU A 14 18.37 -11.19 17.15
CA GLU A 14 17.29 -10.53 17.87
C GLU A 14 17.21 -9.02 17.56
N ASN A 15 18.34 -8.33 17.60
CA ASN A 15 18.41 -6.89 17.29
C ASN A 15 17.92 -6.59 15.87
N PHE A 16 18.34 -7.37 14.89
CA PHE A 16 17.96 -7.16 13.50
C PHE A 16 16.47 -7.49 13.26
N LEU A 17 15.94 -8.49 13.96
CA LEU A 17 14.52 -8.80 13.90
C LEU A 17 13.66 -7.66 14.49
N ILE A 18 14.06 -7.12 15.64
CA ILE A 18 13.37 -5.99 16.28
C ILE A 18 13.39 -4.78 15.34
N GLU A 19 14.54 -4.45 14.75
CA GLU A 19 14.68 -3.36 13.78
C GLU A 19 13.74 -3.55 12.57
N GLN A 20 13.70 -4.74 11.99
CA GLN A 20 12.79 -5.05 10.87
C GLN A 20 11.32 -4.91 11.26
N ILE A 21 10.94 -5.35 12.46
CA ILE A 21 9.57 -5.21 12.96
C ILE A 21 9.21 -3.75 13.14
N GLU A 22 10.11 -2.93 13.69
CA GLU A 22 9.89 -1.49 13.83
C GLU A 22 9.71 -0.80 12.47
N ILE A 23 10.56 -1.13 11.49
CA ILE A 23 10.45 -0.61 10.12
C ILE A 23 9.09 -0.98 9.51
N ILE A 24 8.67 -2.24 9.66
CA ILE A 24 7.40 -2.72 9.13
C ILE A 24 6.21 -2.07 9.83
N LEU A 25 6.25 -1.93 11.15
CA LEU A 25 5.20 -1.27 11.92
C LEU A 25 5.07 0.20 11.54
N ASN A 26 6.18 0.92 11.42
CA ASN A 26 6.19 2.33 11.00
C ASN A 26 5.62 2.48 9.59
N ARG A 27 6.00 1.58 8.66
CA ARG A 27 5.47 1.57 7.30
C ARG A 27 3.99 1.26 7.28
N LEU A 28 3.53 0.29 8.07
CA LEU A 28 2.12 -0.07 8.20
C LEU A 28 1.33 1.12 8.74
N GLN A 29 1.79 1.74 9.83
CA GLN A 29 1.12 2.91 10.42
C GLN A 29 0.94 4.05 9.40
N SER A 30 2.00 4.43 8.70
CA SER A 30 1.95 5.53 7.72
C SER A 30 1.11 5.18 6.49
N THR A 31 1.31 3.99 5.92
CA THR A 31 0.62 3.57 4.69
C THR A 31 -0.87 3.33 4.94
N THR A 32 -1.22 2.67 6.03
CA THR A 32 -2.62 2.39 6.38
C THR A 32 -3.36 3.66 6.73
N SER A 33 -2.77 4.57 7.51
CA SER A 33 -3.40 5.86 7.82
C SER A 33 -3.69 6.66 6.56
N LYS A 34 -2.69 6.81 5.68
CA LYS A 34 -2.85 7.53 4.41
C LYS A 34 -3.90 6.88 3.51
N SER A 35 -3.88 5.54 3.37
CA SER A 35 -4.84 4.82 2.55
C SER A 35 -6.26 4.98 3.08
N PHE A 36 -6.45 4.86 4.39
CA PHE A 36 -7.75 5.05 5.03
C PHE A 36 -8.28 6.47 4.81
N LEU A 37 -7.45 7.49 5.03
CA LEU A 37 -7.84 8.89 4.85
C LEU A 37 -8.18 9.21 3.39
N ASN A 38 -7.46 8.63 2.43
CA ASN A 38 -7.79 8.77 1.02
C ASN A 38 -9.16 8.18 0.70
N ILE A 39 -9.48 6.99 1.22
CA ILE A 39 -10.80 6.36 1.04
C ILE A 39 -11.89 7.19 1.72
N LEU A 40 -11.65 7.66 2.94
CA LEU A 40 -12.60 8.51 3.66
C LEU A 40 -12.88 9.81 2.91
N ASN A 41 -11.84 10.47 2.39
CA ASN A 41 -12.01 11.67 1.56
C ASN A 41 -12.77 11.37 0.28
N LEU A 42 -12.48 10.25 -0.40
CA LEU A 42 -13.25 9.84 -1.57
C LEU A 42 -14.73 9.65 -1.25
N ILE A 43 -15.06 9.01 -0.12
CA ILE A 43 -16.45 8.84 0.33
C ILE A 43 -17.10 10.21 0.57
N ARG A 44 -16.41 11.14 1.24
CA ARG A 44 -16.91 12.50 1.50
C ARG A 44 -17.16 13.28 0.21
N GLU A 45 -16.24 13.21 -0.75
CA GLU A 45 -16.39 13.85 -2.06
C GLU A 45 -17.56 13.26 -2.86
N ILE A 46 -17.74 11.93 -2.84
CA ILE A 46 -18.86 11.26 -3.50
C ILE A 46 -20.19 11.68 -2.84
N ILE A 47 -20.26 11.67 -1.52
CA ILE A 47 -21.47 12.08 -0.80
C ILE A 47 -21.78 13.56 -1.08
N GLY A 48 -20.76 14.41 -1.02
CA GLY A 48 -20.83 15.86 -1.21
C GLY A 48 -21.24 16.32 -2.60
N SER A 49 -20.70 15.67 -3.62
CA SER A 49 -20.90 16.04 -5.03
C SER A 49 -22.24 15.58 -5.60
N ASN A 50 -22.98 14.76 -4.85
CA ASN A 50 -24.28 14.28 -5.28
C ASN A 50 -25.39 15.17 -4.72
N MET A 51 -26.33 15.58 -5.58
CA MET A 51 -27.57 16.29 -5.19
C MET A 51 -28.59 15.34 -4.53
N ILE A 52 -28.15 14.18 -4.01
CA ILE A 52 -29.04 13.20 -3.40
C ILE A 52 -29.48 13.75 -2.06
N MET A 53 -30.76 14.07 -1.94
CA MET A 53 -31.35 14.51 -0.70
C MET A 53 -31.19 13.42 0.36
N SER A 54 -30.61 13.79 1.50
CA SER A 54 -30.52 12.94 2.68
C SER A 54 -31.91 12.66 3.24
N ALA A 55 -32.06 11.56 3.98
CA ALA A 55 -33.35 11.16 4.55
C ALA A 55 -33.98 12.24 5.46
N TRP A 56 -33.17 13.10 6.06
CA TRP A 56 -33.60 14.21 6.90
C TRP A 56 -33.53 15.57 6.22
N SER A 57 -33.27 15.61 4.91
CA SER A 57 -33.16 16.85 4.12
C SER A 57 -32.17 17.87 4.70
N THR A 58 -31.10 17.41 5.38
CA THR A 58 -30.08 18.30 5.99
C THR A 58 -29.12 18.88 4.96
N ASN A 59 -29.06 18.33 3.75
CA ASN A 59 -28.20 18.81 2.66
C ASN A 59 -28.98 19.52 1.54
N TRP A 60 -30.16 19.01 1.19
CA TRP A 60 -31.03 19.54 0.14
C TRP A 60 -32.47 19.49 0.62
N GLU A 61 -33.26 20.49 0.25
CA GLU A 61 -34.67 20.60 0.60
C GLU A 61 -35.52 20.92 -0.63
N TYR A 62 -36.79 20.53 -0.59
CA TYR A 62 -37.74 20.93 -1.62
C TYR A 62 -38.12 22.40 -1.45
N ILE A 63 -38.13 23.14 -2.55
CA ILE A 63 -38.67 24.49 -2.58
C ILE A 63 -40.19 24.34 -2.70
N PRO A 64 -40.99 24.75 -1.70
CA PRO A 64 -42.44 24.67 -1.79
C PRO A 64 -42.93 25.59 -2.91
N GLN A 65 -43.44 25.01 -3.99
CA GLN A 65 -44.10 25.74 -5.07
C GLN A 65 -45.39 26.36 -4.51
N SER A 66 -45.57 27.66 -4.64
CA SER A 66 -46.86 28.29 -4.37
C SER A 66 -47.91 27.69 -5.32
N ALA A 67 -49.07 27.34 -4.77
CA ALA A 67 -50.07 26.42 -5.33
C ALA A 67 -50.84 26.93 -6.59
N LEU A 68 -50.15 27.45 -7.61
CA LEU A 68 -50.79 28.09 -8.78
C LEU A 68 -50.17 27.79 -10.16
N SER A 69 -49.11 27.01 -10.28
CA SER A 69 -48.57 26.61 -11.60
C SER A 69 -48.78 25.13 -11.87
N ALA A 70 -49.50 24.81 -12.95
CA ALA A 70 -49.85 23.46 -13.41
C ALA A 70 -48.66 22.59 -13.89
N ASP A 71 -47.44 22.92 -13.49
CA ASP A 71 -46.24 22.15 -13.82
C ASP A 71 -45.87 21.24 -12.64
N SER A 72 -45.75 19.94 -12.91
CA SER A 72 -45.38 18.91 -11.94
C SER A 72 -43.87 18.91 -11.62
N THR A 73 -43.17 20.03 -11.82
CA THR A 73 -41.73 20.14 -11.59
C THR A 73 -41.47 20.49 -10.12
N SER A 74 -40.76 19.61 -9.42
CA SER A 74 -40.30 19.86 -8.05
C SER A 74 -38.89 20.42 -8.10
N TYR A 75 -38.68 21.59 -7.51
CA TYR A 75 -37.36 22.21 -7.39
C TYR A 75 -36.75 21.89 -6.03
N THR A 76 -35.43 21.73 -5.99
CA THR A 76 -34.67 21.53 -4.76
C THR A 76 -33.61 22.62 -4.62
N ALA A 77 -33.35 23.04 -3.39
CA ALA A 77 -32.27 23.96 -3.04
C ALA A 77 -31.32 23.30 -2.03
N PRO A 78 -30.02 23.63 -2.07
CA PRO A 78 -29.09 23.20 -1.03
C PRO A 78 -29.36 23.96 0.28
N VAL A 79 -29.36 23.22 1.39
CA VAL A 79 -29.45 23.80 2.74
C VAL A 79 -28.19 24.60 3.05
N SER A 80 -28.33 25.66 3.84
CA SER A 80 -27.21 26.49 4.28
C SER A 80 -27.09 26.48 5.81
N TYR A 81 -25.86 26.29 6.29
CA TYR A 81 -25.47 26.30 7.70
C TYR A 81 -24.60 27.53 7.96
N GLY A 82 -25.20 28.61 8.45
CA GLY A 82 -24.52 29.91 8.56
C GLY A 82 -24.11 30.46 7.19
N GLU A 83 -22.82 30.75 7.01
CA GLU A 83 -22.24 31.23 5.75
C GLU A 83 -21.95 30.10 4.74
N TYR A 84 -22.11 28.84 5.15
CA TYR A 84 -21.70 27.68 4.37
C TYR A 84 -22.89 27.01 3.68
N ASN A 85 -22.76 26.68 2.40
CA ASN A 85 -23.81 26.09 1.58
C ASN A 85 -23.48 24.65 1.18
N CYS A 86 -24.44 23.73 1.37
CA CYS A 86 -24.25 22.30 1.11
C CYS A 86 -24.02 21.93 -0.36
N GLY A 87 -24.39 22.80 -1.30
CA GLY A 87 -24.09 22.66 -2.72
C GLY A 87 -22.68 23.11 -3.11
N LEU A 88 -22.00 23.87 -2.26
CA LEU A 88 -20.63 24.37 -2.50
C LEU A 88 -19.56 23.59 -1.74
N SER A 89 -19.90 23.05 -0.57
CA SER A 89 -18.99 22.24 0.22
C SER A 89 -19.74 21.19 1.02
N PHE A 90 -19.18 19.98 1.12
CA PHE A 90 -19.70 18.94 2.00
C PHE A 90 -19.35 19.17 3.46
N LYS A 91 -18.31 19.96 3.74
CA LYS A 91 -17.78 20.20 5.11
C LYS A 91 -18.61 21.20 5.92
N CYS A 92 -19.70 21.74 5.35
CA CYS A 92 -20.51 22.73 6.03
C CYS A 92 -21.16 22.11 7.27
N THR A 93 -20.86 22.70 8.42
CA THR A 93 -21.46 22.34 9.70
C THR A 93 -21.74 23.62 10.48
N GLN A 94 -22.64 23.50 11.44
CA GLN A 94 -23.00 24.51 12.41
C GLN A 94 -23.18 23.84 13.76
N SER A 95 -22.80 24.55 14.82
CA SER A 95 -23.06 24.14 16.18
C SER A 95 -24.57 24.23 16.46
N SER A 96 -25.17 23.09 16.83
CA SER A 96 -26.52 23.01 17.39
C SER A 96 -26.38 22.69 18.88
N GLY A 97 -25.80 23.64 19.62
CA GLY A 97 -25.27 23.38 20.96
C GLY A 97 -23.91 22.68 20.90
N ASP A 98 -23.70 21.68 21.76
CA ASP A 98 -22.41 20.98 21.84
C ASP A 98 -22.21 19.90 20.76
N MET A 99 -23.27 19.51 20.05
CA MET A 99 -23.22 18.63 18.89
C MET A 99 -23.20 19.45 17.59
N MET A 100 -22.39 19.02 16.63
CA MET A 100 -22.35 19.65 15.31
C MET A 100 -23.45 19.04 14.43
N SER A 101 -24.18 19.89 13.73
CA SER A 101 -25.10 19.52 12.65
C SER A 101 -24.54 20.03 11.34
N GLY A 102 -24.80 19.36 10.23
CA GLY A 102 -24.27 19.78 8.94
C GLY A 102 -24.93 19.04 7.80
N CYS A 103 -24.46 19.32 6.58
CA CYS A 103 -25.06 18.78 5.36
C CYS A 103 -25.22 17.26 5.43
N TYR A 104 -24.18 16.60 5.91
CA TYR A 104 -24.09 15.15 5.98
C TYR A 104 -23.88 14.70 7.43
N PRO A 105 -24.54 13.61 7.87
CA PRO A 105 -24.31 13.03 9.19
C PRO A 105 -22.84 12.68 9.45
N LEU A 106 -22.12 12.25 8.41
CA LEU A 106 -20.69 11.94 8.50
C LEU A 106 -19.88 13.16 8.96
N GLU A 107 -20.06 14.32 8.32
CA GLU A 107 -19.33 15.55 8.67
C GLU A 107 -19.77 16.10 10.03
N SER A 108 -21.05 15.96 10.36
CA SER A 108 -21.60 16.29 11.68
C SER A 108 -20.88 15.49 12.79
N ILE A 109 -20.73 14.18 12.63
CA ILE A 109 -20.05 13.30 13.59
C ILE A 109 -18.56 13.64 13.68
N LEU A 110 -17.90 13.81 12.53
CA LEU A 110 -16.46 14.05 12.45
C LEU A 110 -16.04 15.32 13.18
N GLN A 111 -16.85 16.37 13.06
CA GLN A 111 -16.56 17.67 13.68
C GLN A 111 -17.06 17.75 15.13
N THR A 112 -17.94 16.84 15.55
CA THR A 112 -18.38 16.74 16.95
C THR A 112 -17.22 16.28 17.84
N LYS A 113 -17.15 16.84 19.05
CA LYS A 113 -16.16 16.46 20.07
C LYS A 113 -16.53 15.14 20.73
N LEU A 114 -15.54 14.32 21.07
CA LEU A 114 -15.75 12.98 21.63
C LEU A 114 -16.59 13.00 22.90
N TYR A 115 -16.40 13.98 23.79
CA TYR A 115 -17.12 14.07 25.06
C TYR A 115 -18.63 14.11 24.87
N CYS A 116 -19.11 14.65 23.75
CA CYS A 116 -20.54 14.77 23.46
C CYS A 116 -21.23 13.41 23.53
N PHE A 117 -20.58 12.36 23.02
CA PHE A 117 -21.12 10.98 23.03
C PHE A 117 -21.23 10.36 24.43
N TYR A 118 -20.69 11.02 25.46
CA TYR A 118 -20.70 10.59 26.85
C TYR A 118 -21.46 11.56 27.76
N ASP A 119 -22.02 12.64 27.20
CA ASP A 119 -22.88 13.59 27.91
C ASP A 119 -24.30 13.51 27.34
N GLN A 120 -25.25 13.17 28.21
CA GLN A 120 -26.66 13.06 27.86
C GLN A 120 -27.23 14.37 27.32
N ASN A 121 -26.80 15.51 27.87
CA ASN A 121 -27.28 16.81 27.43
C ASN A 121 -26.79 17.16 26.02
N CYS A 122 -25.66 16.58 25.60
CA CYS A 122 -25.09 16.83 24.29
C CYS A 122 -25.71 15.94 23.20
N ILE A 123 -25.93 14.65 23.47
CA ILE A 123 -26.55 13.73 22.51
C ILE A 123 -28.03 14.08 22.31
N ASP A 124 -28.78 14.12 23.41
CA ASP A 124 -30.21 14.33 23.38
C ASP A 124 -30.73 14.76 24.76
N SER A 125 -31.07 16.05 24.85
CA SER A 125 -31.72 16.63 26.01
C SER A 125 -33.09 16.00 26.31
N ASN A 126 -33.75 15.39 25.31
CA ASN A 126 -35.03 14.72 25.45
C ASN A 126 -34.89 13.26 25.93
N GLY A 127 -33.67 12.71 25.99
CA GLY A 127 -33.40 11.40 26.58
C GLY A 127 -33.78 10.18 25.72
N ASN A 128 -34.03 10.34 24.42
CA ASN A 128 -34.33 9.20 23.53
C ASN A 128 -33.10 8.34 23.27
N PHE A 129 -31.91 8.94 23.33
CA PHE A 129 -30.63 8.25 23.15
C PHE A 129 -29.87 8.21 24.46
N THR A 130 -29.36 7.06 24.85
CA THR A 130 -28.56 6.91 26.07
C THR A 130 -27.11 7.29 25.85
N SER A 131 -26.56 8.16 26.71
CA SER A 131 -25.12 8.47 26.74
C SER A 131 -24.27 7.24 27.04
N LEU A 132 -23.07 7.19 26.44
CA LEU A 132 -22.11 6.13 26.73
C LEU A 132 -21.48 6.29 28.12
N ASN A 133 -21.00 5.18 28.69
CA ASN A 133 -20.37 5.19 30.00
C ASN A 133 -18.90 5.65 29.91
N MET A 134 -18.57 6.74 30.60
CA MET A 134 -17.25 7.38 30.64
C MET A 134 -16.15 6.51 31.28
N SER A 135 -16.51 5.45 32.01
CA SER A 135 -15.57 4.66 32.83
C SER A 135 -14.43 4.01 32.03
N THR A 136 -14.63 3.70 30.75
CA THR A 136 -13.64 3.07 29.85
C THR A 136 -12.64 4.06 29.25
N LEU A 137 -12.95 5.35 29.18
CA LEU A 137 -12.14 6.36 28.50
C LEU A 137 -10.99 6.91 29.33
N LYS A 138 -11.00 6.76 30.66
CA LYS A 138 -9.94 7.28 31.55
C LYS A 138 -8.54 6.72 31.21
N LYS A 139 -8.46 5.63 30.45
CA LYS A 139 -7.21 4.98 30.00
C LYS A 139 -6.91 5.21 28.52
N SER A 140 -7.77 5.93 27.79
CA SER A 140 -7.56 6.25 26.38
C SER A 140 -6.41 7.26 26.23
N GLN A 141 -5.69 7.19 25.11
CA GLN A 141 -4.74 8.22 24.72
C GLN A 141 -5.43 9.47 24.15
N PHE A 142 -6.70 9.36 23.75
CA PHE A 142 -7.44 10.46 23.12
C PHE A 142 -8.10 11.34 24.17
N ASN A 143 -7.98 12.66 24.01
CA ASN A 143 -8.65 13.62 24.87
C ASN A 143 -10.15 13.67 24.52
N LEU A 144 -11.01 13.75 25.53
CA LEU A 144 -12.45 13.92 25.36
C LEU A 144 -12.83 15.20 24.60
N ASN A 145 -11.99 16.22 24.68
CA ASN A 145 -12.18 17.47 23.93
C ASN A 145 -11.71 17.39 22.47
N SER A 146 -11.12 16.28 22.04
CA SER A 146 -10.73 16.06 20.65
C SER A 146 -11.96 15.76 19.77
N THR A 147 -11.92 16.20 18.52
CA THR A 147 -12.92 15.86 17.50
C THR A 147 -12.79 14.40 17.08
N ILE A 148 -13.89 13.79 16.64
CA ILE A 148 -13.86 12.43 16.09
C ILE A 148 -12.96 12.34 14.86
N GLU A 149 -12.87 13.41 14.06
CA GLU A 149 -11.95 13.48 12.93
C GLU A 149 -10.48 13.32 13.36
N LEU A 150 -10.05 13.98 14.44
CA LEU A 150 -8.68 13.83 14.95
C LEU A 150 -8.39 12.40 15.39
N ILE A 151 -9.37 11.74 15.99
CA ILE A 151 -9.26 10.35 16.45
C ILE A 151 -9.17 9.41 15.24
N LEU A 152 -10.01 9.62 14.22
CA LEU A 152 -10.00 8.86 12.97
C LEU A 152 -8.71 9.06 12.15
N ASN A 153 -8.13 10.26 12.16
CA ASN A 153 -6.82 10.52 11.54
C ASN A 153 -5.71 9.63 12.13
N ASN A 154 -5.86 9.24 13.39
CA ASN A 154 -4.99 8.29 14.08
C ASN A 154 -5.55 6.85 14.07
N LEU A 155 -6.45 6.55 13.14
CA LEU A 155 -7.11 5.25 12.97
C LEU A 155 -7.85 4.73 14.22
N MET A 156 -8.15 5.62 15.18
CA MET A 156 -8.68 5.26 16.49
C MET A 156 -7.81 4.24 17.26
N ILE A 157 -6.53 4.13 16.93
CA ILE A 157 -5.62 3.14 17.54
C ILE A 157 -5.09 3.70 18.85
N GLU A 158 -5.40 3.05 19.97
CA GLU A 158 -4.98 3.46 21.31
C GLU A 158 -3.47 3.28 21.55
N LYS A 159 -2.91 2.10 21.25
CA LYS A 159 -1.46 1.82 21.35
C LYS A 159 -1.07 0.72 20.38
N TYR A 160 0.09 0.84 19.75
CA TYR A 160 0.72 -0.27 19.04
C TYR A 160 1.51 -1.10 20.05
N LYS A 161 1.12 -2.37 20.26
CA LYS A 161 1.85 -3.30 21.11
C LYS A 161 2.47 -4.40 20.26
N SER A 162 3.79 -4.39 20.14
CA SER A 162 4.54 -5.54 19.66
C SER A 162 4.81 -6.47 20.84
N SER A 163 4.24 -7.68 20.81
CA SER A 163 4.65 -8.76 21.71
C SER A 163 5.52 -9.72 20.93
N LEU A 164 6.80 -9.39 20.80
CA LEU A 164 7.78 -10.30 20.20
C LEU A 164 8.42 -11.14 21.31
N LEU A 165 8.28 -12.45 21.19
CA LEU A 165 9.08 -13.39 21.97
C LEU A 165 10.12 -13.99 21.02
N TYR A 166 11.35 -13.50 21.11
CA TYR A 166 12.44 -13.97 20.23
C TYR A 166 12.63 -15.48 20.33
N GLU A 167 12.45 -16.06 21.51
CA GLU A 167 12.53 -17.52 21.72
C GLU A 167 11.53 -18.30 20.83
N ASN A 168 10.32 -17.79 20.66
CA ASN A 168 9.32 -18.43 19.80
C ASN A 168 9.70 -18.30 18.33
N TYR A 169 10.22 -17.14 17.92
CA TYR A 169 10.76 -16.94 16.57
C TYR A 169 11.92 -17.90 16.29
N PHE A 170 12.89 -17.98 17.21
CA PHE A 170 14.04 -18.86 17.10
C PHE A 170 13.63 -20.33 16.97
N LYS A 171 12.70 -20.80 17.82
CA LYS A 171 12.19 -22.19 17.76
C LYS A 171 11.51 -22.53 16.44
N GLN A 172 10.86 -21.55 15.79
CA GLN A 172 10.20 -21.74 14.50
C GLN A 172 11.16 -21.65 13.31
N CYS A 173 12.17 -20.76 13.38
CA CYS A 173 13.10 -20.50 12.28
C CYS A 173 14.40 -21.32 12.36
N GLN A 174 14.69 -21.99 13.48
CA GLN A 174 15.85 -22.87 13.57
C GLN A 174 15.71 -24.04 12.59
N GLN A 175 16.80 -24.35 11.89
CA GLN A 175 16.83 -25.47 10.97
C GLN A 175 16.86 -26.78 11.77
N LEU A 176 15.96 -27.72 11.47
CA LEU A 176 15.90 -29.03 12.14
C LEU A 176 17.15 -29.89 11.89
N SER A 177 17.94 -29.55 10.87
CA SER A 177 19.14 -30.28 10.46
C SER A 177 20.19 -29.33 9.89
N CYS A 178 21.41 -29.37 10.43
CA CYS A 178 22.54 -28.68 9.85
C CYS A 178 23.01 -29.40 8.58
N SER A 179 23.07 -28.68 7.45
CA SER A 179 23.71 -29.17 6.23
C SER A 179 25.06 -28.49 6.08
N TYR A 180 26.13 -29.28 6.02
CA TYR A 180 27.46 -28.77 5.69
C TYR A 180 27.63 -28.84 4.17
N SER A 181 28.13 -27.76 3.56
CA SER A 181 28.60 -27.80 2.18
C SER A 181 30.11 -27.98 2.21
N TYR A 182 30.59 -29.10 1.65
CA TYR A 182 32.00 -29.24 1.35
C TYR A 182 32.29 -28.50 0.05
N ILE A 183 33.06 -27.42 0.14
CA ILE A 183 33.65 -26.79 -1.04
C ILE A 183 34.75 -27.74 -1.51
N LYS A 184 34.45 -28.59 -2.50
CA LYS A 184 35.49 -29.38 -3.18
C LYS A 184 36.38 -28.41 -3.96
N THR A 185 37.57 -28.15 -3.43
CA THR A 185 38.56 -27.25 -4.02
C THR A 185 39.17 -27.77 -5.32
N HIS A 186 39.01 -29.06 -5.63
CA HIS A 186 39.38 -29.64 -6.92
C HIS A 186 38.38 -30.71 -7.36
N ASP A 187 37.60 -30.39 -8.39
CA ASP A 187 36.75 -31.35 -9.07
C ASP A 187 37.53 -31.99 -10.23
N VAL A 188 37.91 -33.26 -10.06
CA VAL A 188 38.63 -34.05 -11.07
C VAL A 188 37.87 -34.08 -12.40
N THR A 189 36.54 -33.98 -12.37
CA THR A 189 35.72 -33.95 -13.59
C THR A 189 35.97 -32.68 -14.39
N GLN A 190 36.15 -31.52 -13.74
CA GLN A 190 36.47 -30.26 -14.42
C GLN A 190 37.84 -30.33 -15.09
N THR A 191 38.84 -30.97 -14.46
CA THR A 191 40.17 -31.15 -15.06
C THR A 191 40.12 -32.00 -16.32
N ILE A 192 39.37 -33.11 -16.31
CA ILE A 192 39.22 -34.00 -17.48
C ILE A 192 38.52 -33.25 -18.62
N ILE A 193 37.44 -32.52 -18.32
CA ILE A 193 36.70 -31.73 -19.30
C ILE A 193 37.60 -30.67 -19.94
N SER A 194 38.41 -29.95 -19.16
CA SER A 194 39.36 -28.97 -19.69
C SER A 194 40.41 -29.58 -20.61
N LEU A 195 40.93 -30.78 -20.32
CA LEU A 195 41.88 -31.48 -21.18
C LEU A 195 41.27 -31.87 -22.53
N ILE A 196 40.02 -32.36 -22.53
CA ILE A 196 39.30 -32.72 -23.76
C ILE A 196 39.07 -31.48 -24.63
N PHE A 197 38.65 -30.35 -24.03
CA PHE A 197 38.47 -29.10 -24.76
C PHE A 197 39.77 -28.55 -25.34
N LEU A 198 40.88 -28.62 -24.58
CA LEU A 198 42.17 -28.15 -25.04
C LEU A 198 42.68 -28.97 -26.22
N TYR A 199 42.60 -30.31 -26.14
CA TYR A 199 42.97 -31.19 -27.24
C TYR A 199 42.09 -30.98 -28.47
N GLY A 200 40.77 -30.91 -28.27
CA GLY A 200 39.81 -30.67 -29.35
C GLY A 200 40.05 -29.33 -30.06
N GLY A 201 40.28 -28.26 -29.29
CA GLY A 201 40.58 -26.93 -29.82
C GLY A 201 41.90 -26.91 -30.60
N LEU A 202 42.94 -27.57 -30.09
CA LEU A 202 44.25 -27.63 -30.75
C LEU A 202 44.18 -28.33 -32.12
N VAL A 203 43.42 -29.41 -32.22
CA VAL A 203 43.21 -30.14 -33.49
C VAL A 203 42.49 -29.27 -34.52
N ILE A 204 41.49 -28.50 -34.10
CA ILE A 204 40.75 -27.61 -35.00
C ILE A 204 41.64 -26.47 -35.50
N ILE A 205 42.37 -25.81 -34.59
CA ILE A 205 43.26 -24.68 -34.93
C ILE A 205 44.36 -25.12 -35.90
N THR A 206 45.00 -26.26 -35.64
CA THR A 206 46.07 -26.78 -36.51
C THR A 206 45.58 -27.10 -37.92
N ARG A 207 44.38 -27.66 -38.08
CA ARG A 207 43.76 -27.88 -39.40
C ARG A 207 43.45 -26.57 -40.13
N CYS A 208 42.91 -25.58 -39.44
CA CYS A 208 42.65 -24.26 -40.01
C CYS A 208 43.95 -23.59 -40.49
N LEU A 209 44.99 -23.61 -39.66
CA LEU A 209 46.30 -23.07 -40.03
C LEU A 209 46.88 -23.78 -41.25
N ALA A 210 46.82 -25.11 -41.31
CA ALA A 210 47.31 -25.87 -42.47
C ALA A 210 46.61 -25.44 -43.78
N ILE A 211 45.29 -25.26 -43.78
CA ILE A 211 44.53 -24.79 -44.96
C ILE A 211 44.97 -23.36 -45.35
N ILE A 212 45.17 -22.48 -44.37
CA ILE A 212 45.62 -21.10 -44.62
C ILE A 212 47.02 -21.12 -45.24
N PHE A 213 47.96 -21.90 -44.70
CA PHE A 213 49.32 -22.01 -45.24
C PHE A 213 49.32 -22.55 -46.68
N VAL A 214 48.49 -23.56 -46.98
CA VAL A 214 48.36 -24.08 -48.34
C VAL A 214 47.79 -23.02 -49.30
N LYS A 215 46.77 -22.26 -48.88
CA LYS A 215 46.21 -21.18 -49.70
C LYS A 215 47.20 -20.04 -49.94
N ILE A 216 47.98 -19.66 -48.93
CA ILE A 216 49.03 -18.64 -49.07
C ILE A 216 50.11 -19.14 -50.03
N TYR A 217 50.55 -20.38 -49.88
CA TYR A 217 51.53 -20.99 -50.77
C TYR A 217 51.03 -21.06 -52.23
N GLN A 218 49.78 -21.48 -52.45
CA GLN A 218 49.16 -21.47 -53.78
C GLN A 218 49.03 -20.05 -54.35
N SER A 219 48.64 -19.07 -53.54
CA SER A 219 48.55 -17.68 -53.97
C SER A 219 49.91 -17.10 -54.37
N GLU A 220 50.97 -17.37 -53.61
CA GLU A 220 52.33 -16.93 -53.95
C GLU A 220 52.88 -17.68 -55.18
N LYS A 221 52.62 -18.99 -55.31
CA LYS A 221 52.94 -19.75 -56.52
C LYS A 221 52.25 -19.17 -57.76
N ASN A 222 50.95 -18.84 -57.66
CA ASN A 222 50.17 -18.25 -58.75
C ASN A 222 50.61 -16.81 -59.07
N ARG A 223 51.22 -16.08 -58.12
CA ARG A 223 51.81 -14.75 -58.36
C ARG A 223 53.18 -14.81 -59.04
N ILE A 224 53.97 -15.84 -58.76
CA ILE A 224 55.32 -16.03 -59.34
C ILE A 224 55.25 -16.71 -60.72
N ASN A 225 54.29 -17.60 -60.93
CA ASN A 225 53.99 -18.20 -62.23
C ASN A 225 52.48 -18.08 -62.51
N PRO A 226 52.03 -17.05 -63.25
CA PRO A 226 50.65 -17.03 -63.75
C PRO A 226 50.52 -18.15 -64.79
N GLU A 227 49.90 -19.26 -64.42
CA GLU A 227 49.44 -20.26 -65.39
C GLU A 227 48.41 -19.57 -66.30
N ALA A 228 48.76 -19.38 -67.58
CA ALA A 228 47.84 -18.90 -68.60
C ALA A 228 46.63 -19.86 -68.67
N PRO A 229 45.40 -19.34 -68.83
CA PRO A 229 44.21 -20.18 -68.88
C PRO A 229 44.35 -21.18 -70.03
N GLN A 230 44.45 -22.47 -69.70
CA GLN A 230 44.32 -23.52 -70.69
C GLN A 230 42.87 -23.55 -71.18
N GLN A 231 42.67 -23.02 -72.38
CA GLN A 231 41.50 -23.28 -73.20
C GLN A 231 41.49 -24.76 -73.63
N ASN A 232 40.28 -25.34 -73.53
CA ASN A 232 39.68 -26.35 -74.39
C ASN A 232 39.40 -27.74 -73.79
N ILE A 233 38.10 -28.07 -73.84
CA ILE A 233 37.44 -29.28 -74.41
C ILE A 233 37.90 -30.63 -73.88
#